data_AF-A0A965Q9I7-F1
#
_entry.id   AF-A0A965Q9I7-F1
#
_cell.length_a   1.000
_cell.length_b   1.000
_cell.length_c   1.000
_cell.angle_alpha   90.00
_cell.angle_beta   90.00
_cell.angle_gamma   90.00
#
_symmetry.space_group_name_H-M   'P 1'
#
loop_
_entity.id
_entity.type
_entity.pdbx_description
1 polymer ?
#
loop_
_entity_poly.entity_id
_entity_poly.type
_entity_poly.pdbx_seq_one_letter_code
_entity_poly.pdbx_strand_id
1 'polypeptide(L)'
;MRTVHETLKAAQAPRPRVAFLEWTAPVFPGGHWVPEMIKRAGGIDGLAQAGMHASAIEIAQVAEANADVVIVAPCGYDVVRASTEATALLRAPGWEFLTGAAVWSLDANAFSSRPGPRLVDGIEILARIFNPGCFTPLDGSHARHITA
;
A
#
# COMPACT_ATOMS: atom_id res chain seq x y z
N MET A 1 -12.99 -11.25 4.66
CA MET A 1 -12.13 -11.95 3.66
C MET A 1 -12.86 -12.72 2.55
N ARG A 2 -13.76 -13.69 2.84
CA ARG A 2 -14.49 -14.44 1.78
C ARG A 2 -15.19 -13.48 0.79
N THR A 3 -15.78 -12.42 1.33
CA THR A 3 -16.42 -11.33 0.58
C THR A 3 -15.47 -10.61 -0.39
N VAL A 4 -14.23 -10.26 0.03
CA VAL A 4 -13.26 -9.59 -0.87
C VAL A 4 -12.95 -10.45 -2.08
N HIS A 5 -12.64 -11.73 -1.87
CA HIS A 5 -12.30 -12.63 -2.97
C HIS A 5 -13.49 -12.86 -3.92
N GLU A 6 -14.69 -13.08 -3.37
CA GLU A 6 -15.90 -13.27 -4.16
C GLU A 6 -16.26 -12.02 -4.97
N THR A 7 -16.18 -10.83 -4.37
CA THR A 7 -16.42 -9.55 -5.05
C THR A 7 -15.42 -9.32 -6.19
N LEU A 8 -14.12 -9.44 -5.93
CA LEU A 8 -13.08 -9.25 -6.95
C LEU A 8 -13.23 -10.25 -8.11
N LYS A 9 -13.55 -11.52 -7.78
CA LYS A 9 -13.76 -12.56 -8.79
C LYS A 9 -14.99 -12.28 -9.65
N ALA A 10 -16.12 -11.91 -9.03
CA ALA A 10 -17.36 -11.59 -9.74
C ALA A 10 -17.19 -10.40 -10.69
N ALA A 11 -16.41 -9.41 -10.28
CA ALA A 11 -16.11 -8.22 -11.08
C ALA A 11 -14.99 -8.41 -12.12
N GLN A 12 -14.31 -9.57 -12.15
CA GLN A 12 -13.08 -9.80 -12.94
C GLN A 12 -12.05 -8.67 -12.72
N ALA A 13 -11.90 -8.27 -11.47
CA ALA A 13 -11.15 -7.08 -11.10
C ALA A 13 -9.66 -7.22 -11.46
N PRO A 14 -9.01 -6.15 -11.98
CA PRO A 14 -7.58 -6.16 -12.26
C PRO A 14 -6.75 -6.38 -10.98
N ARG A 15 -5.51 -6.84 -11.19
CA ARG A 15 -4.54 -7.07 -10.13
C ARG A 15 -3.39 -6.06 -10.24
N PRO A 16 -3.49 -4.87 -9.63
CA PRO A 16 -2.43 -3.87 -9.75
C PRO A 16 -1.14 -4.35 -9.09
N ARG A 17 -0.01 -3.90 -9.64
CA ARG A 17 1.31 -4.00 -9.02
C ARG A 17 1.42 -2.94 -7.93
N VAL A 18 1.86 -3.34 -6.74
CA VAL A 18 1.82 -2.50 -5.54
C VAL A 18 3.22 -2.39 -4.95
N ALA A 19 3.66 -1.16 -4.72
CA ALA A 19 4.81 -0.87 -3.88
C ALA A 19 4.31 -0.41 -2.51
N PHE A 20 4.61 -1.17 -1.45
CA PHE A 20 4.24 -0.80 -0.09
C PHE A 20 5.49 -0.36 0.67
N LEU A 21 5.46 0.86 1.21
CA LEU A 21 6.57 1.51 1.90
C LEU A 21 6.23 1.63 3.40
N GLU A 22 6.86 0.77 4.21
CA GLU A 22 6.78 0.80 5.69
C GLU A 22 7.68 1.88 6.31
N TRP A 23 8.65 2.38 5.54
CA TRP A 23 9.45 3.55 5.88
C TRP A 23 10.04 4.15 4.59
N THR A 24 10.29 5.46 4.58
CA THR A 24 10.66 6.19 3.36
C THR A 24 12.11 6.71 3.37
N ALA A 25 12.74 6.81 4.55
CA ALA A 25 14.14 7.19 4.71
C ALA A 25 14.77 6.54 5.98
N PRO A 26 15.53 5.44 5.87
CA PRO A 26 15.80 4.65 4.66
C PRO A 26 14.52 4.03 4.07
N VAL A 27 14.51 3.62 2.80
CA VAL A 27 13.33 2.97 2.22
C VAL A 27 13.22 1.55 2.74
N PHE A 28 12.12 1.22 3.40
CA PHE A 28 11.79 -0.14 3.82
C PHE A 28 10.51 -0.61 3.13
N PRO A 29 10.53 -1.74 2.41
CA PRO A 29 9.33 -2.30 1.80
C PRO A 29 8.45 -3.00 2.86
N GLY A 30 7.20 -3.25 2.46
CA GLY A 30 6.24 -4.05 3.21
C GLY A 30 6.73 -5.48 3.49
N GLY A 31 7.12 -5.78 4.72
CA GLY A 31 7.62 -7.09 5.13
C GLY A 31 6.56 -7.97 5.78
N HIS A 32 7.02 -9.10 6.35
CA HIS A 32 6.19 -9.97 7.21
C HIS A 32 4.88 -10.42 6.53
N TRP A 33 3.73 -9.89 6.97
CA TRP A 33 2.40 -10.23 6.46
C TRP A 33 1.92 -9.31 5.34
N VAL A 34 2.60 -8.18 5.08
CA VAL A 34 2.17 -7.20 4.05
C VAL A 34 2.08 -7.81 2.64
N PRO A 35 3.03 -8.64 2.17
CA PRO A 35 2.89 -9.28 0.86
C PRO A 35 1.63 -10.16 0.75
N GLU A 36 1.28 -10.85 1.83
CA GLU A 36 0.07 -11.66 1.88
C GLU A 36 -1.19 -10.79 1.99
N MET A 37 -1.13 -9.64 2.67
CA MET A 37 -2.23 -8.67 2.68
C MET A 37 -2.50 -8.14 1.28
N ILE A 38 -1.46 -7.72 0.54
CA ILE A 38 -1.56 -7.23 -0.83
C ILE A 38 -2.19 -8.31 -1.72
N LYS A 39 -1.68 -9.55 -1.64
CA LYS A 39 -2.21 -10.68 -2.41
C LYS A 39 -3.69 -10.94 -2.14
N ARG A 40 -4.10 -10.91 -0.86
CA ARG A 40 -5.49 -11.13 -0.42
C ARG A 40 -6.43 -9.98 -0.80
N ALA A 41 -5.90 -8.77 -0.87
CA ALA A 41 -6.60 -7.59 -1.35
C ALA A 41 -6.73 -7.54 -2.89
N GLY A 42 -6.10 -8.47 -3.61
CA GLY A 42 -6.17 -8.56 -5.07
C GLY A 42 -4.98 -7.95 -5.81
N GLY A 43 -3.98 -7.42 -5.11
CA GLY A 43 -2.78 -6.86 -5.72
C GLY A 43 -1.68 -7.89 -6.02
N ILE A 44 -0.58 -7.39 -6.55
CA ILE A 44 0.69 -8.09 -6.75
C ILE A 44 1.77 -7.25 -6.05
N ASP A 45 2.44 -7.81 -5.05
CA ASP A 45 3.55 -7.12 -4.40
C ASP A 45 4.73 -6.97 -5.38
N GLY A 46 5.16 -5.73 -5.62
CA GLY A 46 6.25 -5.39 -6.53
C GLY A 46 7.62 -5.28 -5.85
N LEU A 47 7.69 -5.26 -4.52
CA LEU A 47 8.93 -5.02 -3.77
C LEU A 47 9.37 -6.19 -2.91
N ALA A 48 8.41 -6.90 -2.30
CA ALA A 48 8.70 -7.93 -1.31
C ALA A 48 8.19 -9.30 -1.73
N GLN A 49 8.96 -10.33 -1.37
CA GLN A 49 8.56 -11.73 -1.50
C GLN A 49 8.15 -12.26 -0.11
N ALA A 50 7.05 -13.00 -0.04
CA ALA A 50 6.51 -13.49 1.23
C ALA A 50 7.57 -14.29 2.01
N GLY A 51 7.80 -13.90 3.28
CA GLY A 51 8.77 -14.55 4.18
C GLY A 51 10.18 -13.94 4.19
N MET A 52 10.46 -12.92 3.37
CA MET A 52 11.74 -12.18 3.43
C MET A 52 11.78 -11.21 4.61
N HIS A 53 12.95 -11.06 5.22
CA HIS A 53 13.20 -10.00 6.21
C HIS A 53 13.17 -8.63 5.51
N ALA A 54 12.49 -7.65 6.11
CA ALA A 54 12.50 -6.28 5.63
C ALA A 54 13.91 -5.69 5.80
N SER A 55 14.68 -5.65 4.72
CA SER A 55 15.91 -4.88 4.63
C SER A 55 15.63 -3.56 3.92
N ALA A 56 16.45 -2.55 4.21
CA ALA A 56 16.41 -1.33 3.44
C ALA A 56 16.71 -1.63 1.96
N ILE A 57 16.04 -0.90 1.06
CA ILE A 57 16.25 -0.94 -0.39
C ILE A 57 16.58 0.45 -0.90
N GLU A 58 17.14 0.51 -2.11
CA GLU A 58 17.38 1.77 -2.80
C GLU A 58 16.10 2.30 -3.46
N ILE A 59 15.98 3.63 -3.59
CA ILE A 59 14.86 4.29 -4.28
C ILE A 59 14.72 3.77 -5.72
N ALA A 60 15.86 3.49 -6.39
CA ALA A 60 15.88 2.92 -7.74
C ALA A 60 15.14 1.57 -7.82
N GLN A 61 15.22 0.73 -6.79
CA GLN A 61 14.50 -0.55 -6.75
C GLN A 61 12.99 -0.34 -6.63
N VAL A 62 12.54 0.74 -5.99
CA VAL A 62 11.13 1.12 -5.96
C VAL A 62 10.65 1.56 -7.34
N ALA A 63 11.47 2.33 -8.05
CA ALA A 63 11.17 2.75 -9.43
C ALA A 63 11.08 1.54 -10.38
N GLU A 64 12.04 0.60 -10.29
CA GLU A 64 12.10 -0.62 -11.09
C GLU A 64 10.91 -1.56 -10.86
N ALA A 65 10.26 -1.47 -9.70
CA ALA A 65 9.06 -2.24 -9.42
C ALA A 65 7.88 -1.88 -10.34
N ASN A 66 7.91 -0.68 -10.94
CA ASN A 66 6.89 -0.18 -11.88
C ASN A 66 5.47 -0.42 -11.34
N ALA A 67 5.21 0.11 -10.13
CA ALA A 67 3.97 -0.11 -9.41
C ALA A 67 2.85 0.77 -9.96
N ASP A 68 1.67 0.19 -10.15
CA ASP A 68 0.44 0.92 -10.47
C ASP A 68 -0.06 1.71 -9.25
N VAL A 69 0.19 1.18 -8.05
CA VAL A 69 -0.23 1.75 -6.76
C VAL A 69 0.97 1.80 -5.81
N VAL A 70 1.19 2.95 -5.18
CA VAL A 70 2.20 3.12 -4.12
C VAL A 70 1.49 3.42 -2.81
N ILE A 71 1.72 2.58 -1.79
CA ILE A 71 1.19 2.76 -0.44
C ILE A 71 2.31 3.28 0.46
N VAL A 72 2.14 4.48 1.00
CA VAL A 72 3.01 5.09 1.99
C VAL A 72 2.40 4.89 3.37
N ALA A 73 2.97 3.99 4.15
CA ALA A 73 2.43 3.56 5.43
C ALA A 73 3.53 3.42 6.50
N PRO A 74 4.17 4.53 6.92
CA PRO A 74 5.24 4.48 7.91
C PRO A 74 4.79 3.87 9.24
N CYS A 75 5.54 2.93 9.78
CA CYS A 75 5.19 2.30 11.05
C CYS A 75 4.98 3.33 12.18
N GLY A 76 3.88 3.19 12.92
CA GLY A 76 3.53 4.10 14.03
C GLY A 76 2.92 5.43 13.59
N TYR A 77 2.67 5.65 12.29
CA TYR A 77 2.02 6.86 11.79
C TYR A 77 0.53 6.59 11.56
N ASP A 78 -0.28 7.61 11.87
CA ASP A 78 -1.66 7.67 11.41
C ASP A 78 -1.73 8.16 9.96
N VAL A 79 -2.93 8.16 9.37
CA VAL A 79 -3.13 8.60 7.99
C VAL A 79 -2.71 10.05 7.75
N VAL A 80 -2.79 10.92 8.76
CA VAL A 80 -2.46 12.35 8.62
C VAL A 80 -0.96 12.51 8.43
N ARG A 81 -0.16 11.93 9.33
CA ARG A 81 1.30 11.96 9.23
C ARG A 81 1.79 11.22 7.98
N ALA A 82 1.20 10.06 7.67
CA ALA A 82 1.54 9.31 6.46
C ALA A 82 1.22 10.12 5.18
N SER A 83 0.16 10.92 5.18
CA SER A 83 -0.16 11.80 4.03
C SER A 83 0.89 12.90 3.87
N THR A 84 1.37 13.50 4.96
CA THR A 84 2.45 14.49 4.90
C THR A 84 3.73 13.90 4.29
N GLU A 85 4.12 12.69 4.70
CA GLU A 85 5.26 11.98 4.13
C GLU A 85 5.06 11.70 2.63
N ALA A 86 3.89 11.17 2.26
CA ALA A 86 3.57 10.86 0.87
C ALA A 86 3.57 12.11 -0.04
N THR A 87 3.03 13.24 0.43
CA THR A 87 3.08 14.51 -0.30
C THR A 87 4.51 15.03 -0.44
N ALA A 88 5.36 14.84 0.57
CA ALA A 88 6.77 15.21 0.49
C ALA A 88 7.52 14.37 -0.56
N LEU A 89 7.24 13.05 -0.63
CA LEU A 89 7.84 12.16 -1.63
C LEU A 89 7.53 12.59 -3.07
N LEU A 90 6.31 13.02 -3.37
CA LEU A 90 5.95 13.52 -4.72
C LEU A 90 6.80 14.70 -5.19
N ARG A 91 7.50 15.39 -4.29
CA ARG A 91 8.36 16.55 -4.57
C ARG A 91 9.84 16.26 -4.30
N ALA A 92 10.16 15.07 -3.82
CA ALA A 92 11.51 14.71 -3.41
C ALA A 92 12.34 14.25 -4.62
N PRO A 93 13.63 14.62 -4.70
CA PRO A 93 14.53 14.12 -5.74
C PRO A 93 14.60 12.59 -5.73
N GLY A 94 14.56 11.98 -6.91
CA GLY A 94 14.61 10.53 -7.09
C GLY A 94 13.26 9.82 -7.03
N TRP A 95 12.19 10.52 -6.64
CA TRP A 95 10.82 9.97 -6.55
C TRP A 95 9.91 10.41 -7.71
N GLU A 96 10.46 10.96 -8.79
CA GLU A 96 9.71 11.50 -9.93
C GLU A 96 8.81 10.45 -10.60
N PHE A 97 9.19 9.18 -10.52
CA PHE A 97 8.41 8.05 -11.04
C PHE A 97 7.04 7.88 -10.36
N LEU A 98 6.83 8.47 -9.17
CA LEU A 98 5.53 8.44 -8.48
C LEU A 98 4.43 9.18 -9.25
N THR A 99 4.78 10.12 -10.14
CA THR A 99 3.81 10.87 -10.95
C THR A 99 2.96 10.00 -11.88
N GLY A 100 3.45 8.80 -12.23
CA GLY A 100 2.72 7.83 -13.05
C GLY A 100 1.90 6.81 -12.26
N ALA A 101 1.97 6.82 -10.92
CA ALA A 101 1.32 5.84 -10.05
C ALA A 101 0.22 6.46 -9.19
N ALA A 102 -0.74 5.65 -8.73
CA ALA A 102 -1.69 6.08 -7.73
C ALA A 102 -1.04 6.01 -6.34
N VAL A 103 -0.76 7.17 -5.74
CA VAL A 103 -0.10 7.26 -4.42
C VAL A 103 -1.13 7.40 -3.31
N TRP A 104 -1.06 6.52 -2.31
CA TRP A 104 -1.97 6.51 -1.17
C TRP A 104 -1.21 6.50 0.15
N SER A 105 -1.74 7.20 1.14
CA SER A 105 -1.34 7.05 2.53
C SER A 105 -2.25 6.08 3.27
N LEU A 106 -1.72 5.38 4.27
CA LEU A 106 -2.47 4.44 5.12
C LEU A 106 -2.07 4.62 6.59
N ASP A 107 -3.03 4.54 7.50
CA ASP A 107 -2.76 4.40 8.95
C ASP A 107 -2.13 3.03 9.23
N ALA A 108 -0.80 2.98 9.19
CA ALA A 108 -0.04 1.77 9.38
C ALA A 108 -0.15 1.25 10.82
N ASN A 109 -0.21 2.16 11.79
CA ASN A 109 -0.29 1.81 13.21
C ASN A 109 -1.56 0.99 13.52
N ALA A 110 -2.65 1.30 12.83
CA ALA A 110 -3.92 0.58 12.95
C ALA A 110 -3.99 -0.69 12.10
N PHE A 111 -3.49 -0.66 10.85
CA PHE A 111 -3.90 -1.62 9.83
C PHE A 111 -2.80 -2.50 9.25
N SER A 112 -1.52 -2.19 9.45
CA SER A 112 -0.43 -2.98 8.85
C SER A 112 0.77 -3.24 9.76
N SER A 113 0.98 -2.50 10.85
CA SER A 113 2.20 -2.63 11.68
C SER A 113 2.05 -3.58 12.88
N ARG A 114 0.84 -4.03 13.23
CA ARG A 114 0.60 -4.88 14.40
C ARG A 114 -0.02 -6.22 14.02
N PRO A 115 0.50 -7.36 14.52
CA PRO A 115 -0.13 -8.65 14.31
C PRO A 115 -1.42 -8.70 15.13
N GLY A 116 -2.58 -8.69 14.46
CA GLY A 116 -3.87 -8.67 15.13
C GLY A 116 -5.07 -8.74 14.19
N PRO A 117 -6.29 -8.78 14.73
CA PRO A 117 -7.50 -8.95 13.94
C PRO A 117 -7.71 -7.82 12.91
N ARG A 118 -7.20 -6.62 13.19
CA ARG A 118 -7.30 -5.45 12.29
C ARG A 118 -6.50 -5.59 10.99
N LEU A 119 -5.65 -6.62 10.85
CA LEU A 119 -5.05 -6.95 9.55
C LEU A 119 -6.12 -7.33 8.51
N VAL A 120 -7.25 -7.88 8.95
CA VAL A 120 -8.40 -8.15 8.05
C VAL A 120 -8.99 -6.83 7.56
N ASP A 121 -9.16 -5.85 8.43
CA ASP A 121 -9.61 -4.49 8.06
C ASP A 121 -8.63 -3.85 7.07
N GLY A 122 -7.32 -4.01 7.31
CA GLY A 122 -6.27 -3.54 6.41
C GLY A 122 -6.36 -4.15 5.01
N ILE A 123 -6.64 -5.46 4.91
CA ILE A 123 -6.87 -6.13 3.61
C ILE A 123 -8.10 -5.57 2.91
N GLU A 124 -9.17 -5.28 3.64
CA GLU A 124 -10.39 -4.71 3.07
C GLU A 124 -10.19 -3.26 2.61
N ILE A 125 -9.37 -2.49 3.33
CA ILE A 125 -8.95 -1.15 2.92
C ILE A 125 -8.12 -1.22 1.63
N LEU A 126 -7.09 -2.08 1.59
CA LEU A 126 -6.25 -2.26 0.40
C LEU A 126 -7.07 -2.71 -0.81
N ALA A 127 -8.05 -3.60 -0.64
CA ALA A 127 -8.91 -4.05 -1.73
C ALA A 127 -9.72 -2.90 -2.36
N ARG A 128 -10.19 -1.96 -1.52
CA ARG A 128 -10.88 -0.74 -1.97
C ARG A 128 -9.93 0.23 -2.67
N ILE A 129 -8.67 0.33 -2.23
CA ILE A 129 -7.66 1.15 -2.91
C ILE A 129 -7.36 0.57 -4.30
N PHE A 130 -7.18 -0.75 -4.39
CA PHE A 130 -6.78 -1.42 -5.63
C PHE A 130 -7.91 -1.46 -6.67
N ASN A 131 -9.16 -1.58 -6.21
CA ASN A 131 -10.33 -1.77 -7.06
C ASN A 131 -11.53 -0.96 -6.54
N PRO A 132 -11.48 0.38 -6.56
CA PRO A 132 -12.49 1.24 -5.93
C PRO A 132 -13.90 1.05 -6.51
N GLY A 133 -14.02 0.70 -7.79
CA GLY A 133 -15.32 0.43 -8.44
C GLY A 133 -16.01 -0.85 -7.96
N CYS A 134 -15.32 -1.72 -7.22
CA CYS A 134 -15.86 -2.99 -6.73
C CYS A 134 -16.46 -2.89 -5.30
N PHE A 135 -16.20 -1.80 -4.57
CA PHE A 135 -16.51 -1.70 -3.16
C PHE A 135 -17.12 -0.34 -2.80
N THR A 136 -17.64 -0.22 -1.58
CA THR A 136 -18.07 1.09 -1.09
C THR A 136 -16.85 2.01 -0.86
N PRO A 137 -17.03 3.34 -0.95
CA PRO A 137 -15.95 4.30 -0.75
C PRO A 137 -15.20 4.11 0.57
N LEU A 138 -13.91 4.44 0.56
CA LEU A 138 -13.06 4.41 1.75
C LEU A 138 -13.40 5.54 2.72
N ASP A 139 -13.24 5.27 4.00
CA ASP A 139 -13.15 6.32 5.01
C ASP A 139 -11.75 6.97 4.93
N GLY A 140 -11.72 8.29 4.71
CA GLY A 140 -10.49 9.08 4.68
C GLY A 140 -9.74 9.14 6.02
N SER A 141 -10.32 8.61 7.10
CA SER A 141 -9.63 8.39 8.37
C SER A 141 -8.67 7.21 8.34
N HIS A 142 -8.82 6.27 7.40
CA HIS A 142 -7.99 5.07 7.29
C HIS A 142 -6.91 5.17 6.20
N ALA A 143 -7.29 5.70 5.04
CA ALA A 143 -6.39 5.86 3.90
C ALA A 143 -6.80 7.08 3.05
N ARG A 144 -5.83 7.74 2.41
CA ARG A 144 -6.09 8.91 1.55
C ARG A 144 -5.31 8.82 0.24
N HIS A 145 -5.98 9.16 -0.86
CA HIS A 145 -5.31 9.36 -2.14
C HIS A 145 -4.55 10.68 -2.10
N ILE A 146 -3.31 10.68 -2.56
CA ILE A 146 -2.43 11.83 -2.54
C ILE A 146 -2.34 12.40 -3.96
N THR A 147 -2.76 13.65 -4.09
CA THR A 147 -2.66 14.42 -5.34
C THR A 147 -1.51 15.42 -5.20
N ALA A 148 -0.68 15.53 -6.24
CA ALA A 148 0.45 16.46 -6.30
C ALA A 148 0.01 17.94 -6.29
#